data_AF-A0A931D9B7-F1
#
_entry.id   AF-A0A931D9B7-F1
#
_cell.length_a   1.000
_cell.length_b   1.000
_cell.length_c   1.000
_cell.angle_alpha   90.00
_cell.angle_beta   90.00
_cell.angle_gamma   90.00
#
_symmetry.space_group_name_H-M   'P 1'
#
loop_
_entity.id
_entity.type
_entity.pdbx_description
1 polymer ?
#
loop_
_entity_poly.entity_id
_entity_poly.type
_entity_poly.pdbx_seq_one_letter_code
_entity_poly.pdbx_strand_id
1 'polypeptide(L)'
;MSVQGTVERAGQLQQLQQDARNDFVEHFELLLSTTPLPGLWWQISRSWNESGWHEVESAHQLEGLVLRLVGQQANLAVEDYNGTKYVQITEVGQDEFVLEIGYLGQHTHEYGWGTYNWRVGPTVASEDAPNQPDRFEPEHFLTSKQAIEVLQCWAAGTGIPLGYGASLHVY
;
A
#
# COMPACT_ATOMS: atom_id res chain seq x y z
N MET A 1 -7.10 42.57 -0.68
CA MET A 1 -6.33 41.38 -0.28
C MET A 1 -4.86 41.70 -0.48
N SER A 2 -4.06 41.70 0.58
CA SER A 2 -2.65 42.11 0.52
C SER A 2 -1.75 40.98 0.01
N VAL A 3 -0.73 41.34 -0.76
CA VAL A 3 0.29 40.43 -1.31
C VAL A 3 0.97 39.61 -0.19
N GLN A 4 1.10 40.16 1.02
CA GLN A 4 1.66 39.48 2.19
C GLN A 4 0.90 38.20 2.58
N GLY A 5 -0.44 38.21 2.59
CA GLY A 5 -1.22 37.02 2.97
C GLY A 5 -1.18 35.89 1.92
N THR A 6 -0.72 36.19 0.69
CA THR A 6 -0.56 35.19 -0.38
C THR A 6 0.82 34.51 -0.28
N VAL A 7 1.86 35.25 0.10
CA VAL A 7 3.22 34.73 0.31
C VAL A 7 3.29 33.84 1.56
N GLU A 8 2.60 34.22 2.65
CA GLU A 8 2.53 33.40 3.87
C GLU A 8 1.82 32.05 3.64
N ARG A 9 0.73 32.04 2.87
CA ARG A 9 0.03 30.80 2.49
C ARG A 9 0.86 29.90 1.55
N ALA A 10 1.60 30.49 0.62
CA ALA A 10 2.49 29.73 -0.25
C ALA A 10 3.63 29.08 0.54
N GLY A 11 4.22 29.81 1.50
CA GLY A 11 5.23 29.27 2.41
C GLY A 11 4.69 28.15 3.31
N GLN A 12 3.47 28.28 3.83
CA GLN A 12 2.81 27.22 4.61
C GLN A 12 2.52 25.96 3.78
N LEU A 13 2.04 26.12 2.55
CA LEU A 13 1.80 24.98 1.65
C LEU A 13 3.11 24.27 1.28
N GLN A 14 4.18 25.03 1.05
CA GLN A 14 5.49 24.48 0.72
C GLN A 14 6.11 23.75 1.92
N GLN A 15 5.92 24.27 3.14
CA GLN A 15 6.33 23.60 4.37
C GLN A 15 5.53 22.32 4.61
N LEU A 16 4.19 22.34 4.44
CA LEU A 16 3.35 21.13 4.56
C LEU A 16 3.73 20.05 3.53
N GLN A 17 4.06 20.45 2.30
CA GLN A 17 4.56 19.53 1.27
C GLN A 17 5.93 18.96 1.65
N GLN A 18 6.79 19.76 2.27
CA GLN A 18 8.11 19.33 2.72
C GLN A 18 8.01 18.40 3.95
N ASP A 19 7.11 18.69 4.88
CA ASP A 19 6.84 17.88 6.08
C ASP A 19 6.20 16.54 5.68
N ALA A 20 5.18 16.54 4.81
CA ALA A 20 4.61 15.32 4.24
C ALA A 20 5.64 14.48 3.47
N ARG A 21 6.62 15.14 2.83
CA ARG A 21 7.73 14.46 2.14
C ARG A 21 8.76 13.88 3.11
N ASN A 22 9.01 14.53 4.24
CA ASN A 22 9.91 14.02 5.27
C ASN A 22 9.25 12.86 6.02
N ASP A 23 7.97 13.00 6.38
CA ASP A 23 7.12 11.92 6.91
C ASP A 23 7.09 10.74 5.92
N PHE A 24 7.01 11.01 4.62
CA PHE A 24 7.12 9.99 3.57
C PHE A 24 8.43 9.19 3.63
N VAL A 25 9.59 9.84 3.74
CA VAL A 25 10.88 9.12 3.78
C VAL A 25 10.99 8.31 5.07
N GLU A 26 10.60 8.88 6.21
CA GLU A 26 10.64 8.18 7.49
C GLU A 26 9.66 7.00 7.53
N HIS A 27 8.46 7.16 6.96
CA HIS A 27 7.44 6.11 6.94
C HIS A 27 7.68 5.02 5.89
N PHE A 28 8.31 5.36 4.77
CA PHE A 28 8.75 4.37 3.77
C PHE A 28 9.78 3.40 4.36
N GLU A 29 10.79 3.92 5.06
CA GLU A 29 11.80 3.12 5.78
C GLU A 29 11.15 2.28 6.92
N LEU A 30 10.09 2.81 7.55
CA LEU A 30 9.28 2.09 8.54
C LEU A 30 8.41 0.98 7.93
N LEU A 31 7.91 1.14 6.71
CA LEU A 31 7.14 0.11 5.99
C LEU A 31 8.03 -1.01 5.46
N LEU A 32 9.23 -0.65 5.01
CA LEU A 32 10.27 -1.59 4.59
C LEU A 32 11.09 -2.14 5.78
N SER A 33 10.77 -1.71 7.02
CA SER A 33 11.53 -2.07 8.20
C SER A 33 11.72 -3.57 8.29
N THR A 34 12.97 -4.00 8.48
CA THR A 34 13.43 -5.35 8.20
C THR A 34 13.06 -6.40 9.27
N THR A 35 11.94 -6.20 9.96
CA THR A 35 11.48 -7.06 11.07
C THR A 35 10.17 -7.72 10.66
N PRO A 36 10.05 -9.06 10.74
CA PRO A 36 8.78 -9.74 10.53
C PRO A 36 7.69 -9.12 11.40
N LEU A 37 6.52 -8.84 10.81
CA LEU A 37 5.39 -8.30 11.55
C LEU A 37 4.76 -9.42 12.39
N PRO A 38 4.76 -9.32 13.74
CA PRO A 38 4.13 -10.33 14.57
C PRO A 38 2.61 -10.19 14.49
N GLY A 39 1.91 -11.31 14.26
CA GLY A 39 0.45 -11.35 14.26
C GLY A 39 -0.15 -10.56 13.10
N LEU A 40 -0.11 -11.16 11.91
CA LEU A 40 -0.82 -10.63 10.74
C LEU A 40 -2.27 -11.12 10.74
N TRP A 41 -3.16 -10.28 10.23
CA TRP A 41 -4.58 -10.59 10.04
C TRP A 41 -4.95 -10.41 8.59
N TRP A 42 -5.92 -11.18 8.11
CA TRP A 42 -6.39 -11.09 6.73
C TRP A 42 -7.91 -11.10 6.63
N GLN A 43 -8.42 -10.47 5.59
CA GLN A 43 -9.81 -10.60 5.17
C GLN A 43 -9.91 -10.61 3.64
N ILE A 44 -10.90 -11.31 3.11
CA ILE A 44 -11.29 -11.22 1.71
C ILE A 44 -12.62 -10.49 1.63
N SER A 45 -12.69 -9.46 0.79
CA SER A 45 -13.92 -8.76 0.47
C SER A 45 -14.26 -8.93 -1.01
N ARG A 46 -15.54 -9.16 -1.29
CA ARG A 46 -16.07 -9.22 -2.65
C ARG A 46 -17.38 -8.45 -2.69
N SER A 47 -17.38 -7.37 -3.46
CA SER A 47 -18.51 -6.42 -3.51
C SER A 47 -18.86 -5.93 -2.10
N TRP A 48 -19.97 -6.39 -1.53
CA TRP A 48 -20.49 -5.96 -0.22
C TRP A 48 -20.40 -7.05 0.86
N ASN A 49 -19.69 -8.15 0.58
CA ASN A 49 -19.52 -9.26 1.50
C ASN A 49 -18.06 -9.37 1.93
N GLU A 50 -17.86 -9.49 3.24
CA GLU A 50 -16.55 -9.59 3.88
C GLU A 50 -16.47 -10.92 4.63
N SER A 51 -15.31 -11.60 4.55
CA SER A 51 -15.09 -12.85 5.29
C SER A 51 -14.98 -12.65 6.81
N GLY A 52 -14.90 -11.40 7.26
CA GLY A 52 -14.33 -11.03 8.56
C GLY A 52 -12.81 -11.17 8.57
N TRP A 53 -12.19 -10.63 9.63
CA TRP A 53 -10.76 -10.71 9.89
C TRP A 53 -10.38 -12.04 10.54
N HIS A 54 -9.31 -12.67 10.06
CA HIS A 54 -8.76 -13.93 10.55
C HIS A 54 -7.26 -13.78 10.75
N GLU A 55 -6.71 -14.44 11.76
CA GLU A 55 -5.25 -14.46 11.96
C GLU A 55 -4.57 -15.25 10.83
N VAL A 56 -3.39 -14.79 10.41
CA VAL A 56 -2.51 -15.51 9.48
C VAL A 56 -1.76 -16.59 10.27
N GLU A 57 -2.05 -17.84 9.95
CA GLU A 57 -1.48 -19.02 10.60
C GLU A 57 -0.10 -19.39 10.04
N SER A 58 0.18 -19.03 8.78
CA SER A 58 1.46 -19.34 8.13
C SER A 58 1.73 -18.51 6.87
N ALA A 59 3.00 -18.41 6.47
CA ALA A 59 3.38 -17.77 5.20
C ALA A 59 2.79 -18.48 3.96
N HIS A 60 2.59 -19.80 4.02
CA HIS A 60 1.96 -20.55 2.91
C HIS A 60 0.46 -20.26 2.79
N GLN A 61 -0.20 -19.86 3.88
CA GLN A 61 -1.59 -19.41 3.82
C GLN A 61 -1.73 -18.17 2.92
N LEU A 62 -0.78 -17.23 2.99
CA LEU A 62 -0.79 -16.01 2.17
C LEU A 62 -0.79 -16.33 0.67
N GLU A 63 0.02 -17.30 0.25
CA GLU A 63 0.02 -17.82 -1.12
C GLU A 63 -1.37 -18.36 -1.51
N GLY A 64 -1.94 -19.21 -0.66
CA GLY A 64 -3.27 -19.76 -0.88
C GLY A 64 -4.37 -18.71 -0.93
N LEU A 65 -4.25 -17.60 -0.21
CA LEU A 65 -5.21 -16.50 -0.22
C LEU A 65 -5.16 -15.74 -1.56
N VAL A 66 -3.97 -15.41 -2.06
CA VAL A 66 -3.83 -14.75 -3.37
C VAL A 66 -4.38 -15.64 -4.49
N LEU A 67 -4.03 -16.93 -4.50
CA LEU A 67 -4.52 -17.87 -5.51
C LEU A 67 -6.04 -18.04 -5.49
N ARG A 68 -6.70 -17.86 -4.32
CA ARG A 68 -8.17 -17.90 -4.22
C ARG A 68 -8.85 -16.70 -4.89
N LEU A 69 -8.15 -15.59 -5.09
CA LEU A 69 -8.72 -14.41 -5.73
C LEU A 69 -8.79 -14.53 -7.26
N VAL A 70 -8.01 -15.43 -7.87
CA VAL A 70 -7.92 -15.56 -9.34
C VAL A 70 -9.31 -15.77 -9.96
N GLY A 71 -9.71 -14.84 -10.83
CA GLY A 71 -11.01 -14.85 -11.50
C GLY A 71 -12.21 -14.55 -10.59
N GLN A 72 -11.99 -14.01 -9.38
CA GLN A 72 -13.06 -13.69 -8.44
C GLN A 72 -13.46 -12.21 -8.42
N GLN A 73 -12.63 -11.30 -8.95
CA GLN A 73 -12.77 -9.84 -8.82
C GLN A 73 -13.02 -9.45 -7.36
N ALA A 74 -12.10 -9.89 -6.51
CA ALA A 74 -12.16 -9.74 -5.07
C ALA A 74 -10.89 -9.06 -4.54
N ASN A 75 -10.99 -8.53 -3.33
CA ASN A 75 -9.87 -7.90 -2.63
C ASN A 75 -9.44 -8.79 -1.47
N LEU A 76 -8.13 -8.84 -1.24
CA LEU A 76 -7.52 -9.34 -0.03
C LEU A 76 -6.87 -8.15 0.68
N ALA A 77 -7.20 -7.96 1.96
CA ALA A 77 -6.44 -7.10 2.84
C ALA A 77 -5.67 -7.98 3.83
N VAL A 78 -4.40 -7.64 4.06
CA VAL A 78 -3.55 -8.24 5.10
C VAL A 78 -2.98 -7.09 5.93
N GLU A 79 -3.11 -7.12 7.25
CA GLU A 79 -2.65 -6.04 8.12
C GLU A 79 -1.92 -6.54 9.38
N ASP A 80 -1.12 -5.68 9.98
CA ASP A 80 -0.59 -5.92 11.32
C ASP A 80 -1.70 -5.82 12.37
N TYR A 81 -1.44 -6.36 13.57
CA TYR A 81 -2.40 -6.34 14.68
C TYR A 81 -3.02 -4.96 14.99
N ASN A 82 -2.29 -3.87 14.72
CA ASN A 82 -2.76 -2.51 15.01
C ASN A 82 -3.52 -1.87 13.84
N GLY A 83 -3.58 -2.50 12.67
CA GLY A 83 -4.15 -1.92 11.46
C GLY A 83 -3.37 -0.70 10.94
N THR A 84 -2.10 -0.56 11.33
CA THR A 84 -1.26 0.58 10.97
C THR A 84 -0.47 0.29 9.68
N LYS A 85 -0.09 -0.98 9.45
CA LYS A 85 0.61 -1.42 8.24
C LYS A 85 -0.24 -2.47 7.55
N TYR A 86 -0.43 -2.33 6.25
CA TYR A 86 -1.26 -3.27 5.49
C TYR A 86 -0.76 -3.51 4.08
N VAL A 87 -1.28 -4.57 3.46
CA VAL A 87 -1.22 -4.85 2.03
C VAL A 87 -2.64 -5.03 1.54
N GLN A 88 -3.00 -4.34 0.46
CA GLN A 88 -4.23 -4.55 -0.28
C GLN A 88 -3.90 -5.15 -1.64
N ILE A 89 -4.59 -6.23 -1.99
CA ILE A 89 -4.43 -6.94 -3.27
C ILE A 89 -5.81 -7.05 -3.91
N THR A 90 -5.98 -6.43 -5.08
CA THR A 90 -7.23 -6.46 -5.85
C THR A 90 -7.01 -7.23 -7.13
N GLU A 91 -7.79 -8.29 -7.35
CA GLU A 91 -7.85 -8.95 -8.66
C GLU A 91 -8.68 -8.09 -9.62
N VAL A 92 -8.08 -7.68 -10.74
CA VAL A 92 -8.74 -6.83 -11.75
C VAL A 92 -9.14 -7.63 -13.00
N GLY A 93 -8.61 -8.84 -13.16
CA GLY A 93 -9.07 -9.83 -14.13
C GLY A 93 -7.93 -10.71 -14.66
N GLN A 94 -8.23 -11.93 -15.10
CA GLN A 94 -7.31 -12.80 -15.85
C GLN A 94 -5.90 -12.95 -15.22
N ASP A 95 -5.83 -13.16 -13.90
CA ASP A 95 -4.56 -13.27 -13.15
C ASP A 95 -3.78 -11.94 -13.05
N GLU A 96 -4.42 -10.80 -13.28
CA GLU A 96 -3.87 -9.47 -13.06
C GLU A 96 -4.33 -8.90 -11.72
N PHE A 97 -3.37 -8.37 -10.97
CA PHE A 97 -3.56 -7.86 -9.61
C PHE A 97 -2.98 -6.45 -9.48
N VAL A 98 -3.69 -5.60 -8.76
CA VAL A 98 -3.14 -4.36 -8.20
C VAL A 98 -2.75 -4.65 -6.75
N LEU A 99 -1.52 -4.33 -6.38
CA LEU A 99 -1.03 -4.48 -5.01
C LEU A 99 -0.58 -3.13 -4.46
N GLU A 100 -1.11 -2.78 -3.30
CA GLU A 100 -0.69 -1.60 -2.55
C GLU A 100 -0.18 -2.00 -1.18
N ILE A 101 1.00 -1.49 -0.81
CA ILE A 101 1.54 -1.59 0.55
C ILE A 101 1.24 -0.27 1.23
N GLY A 102 0.52 -0.28 2.34
CA GLY A 102 0.00 0.92 2.97
C GLY A 102 0.44 1.11 4.42
N TYR A 103 0.54 2.38 4.81
CA TYR A 103 0.71 2.83 6.18
C TYR A 103 -0.38 3.85 6.53
N LEU A 104 -1.07 3.58 7.63
CA LEU A 104 -2.00 4.51 8.25
C LEU A 104 -1.20 5.48 9.13
N GLY A 105 -0.97 6.69 8.62
CA GLY A 105 -0.23 7.72 9.36
C GLY A 105 -0.98 8.18 10.60
N GLN A 106 -0.33 8.12 11.77
CA GLN A 106 -0.81 8.83 12.96
C GLN A 106 -0.26 10.25 12.95
N HIS A 107 -0.97 11.21 12.34
CA HIS A 107 -0.98 12.68 12.52
C HIS A 107 -1.69 13.26 11.27
N THR A 108 -2.67 14.17 11.34
CA THR A 108 -2.84 15.30 12.24
C THR A 108 -4.29 15.45 12.71
N HIS A 109 -4.45 15.74 14.00
CA HIS A 109 -5.71 16.06 14.68
C HIS A 109 -6.51 17.24 14.08
N GLU A 110 -6.03 17.86 12.99
CA GLU A 110 -6.73 18.96 12.30
C GLU A 110 -7.26 18.59 10.90
N TYR A 111 -6.77 17.53 10.24
CA TYR A 111 -7.19 17.22 8.85
C TYR A 111 -7.55 15.74 8.57
N GLY A 112 -7.51 14.86 9.57
CA GLY A 112 -7.98 13.47 9.45
C GLY A 112 -6.85 12.46 9.25
N TRP A 113 -7.25 11.18 9.15
CA TRP A 113 -6.36 10.04 8.92
C TRP A 113 -6.06 9.97 7.43
N GLY A 114 -4.81 10.20 7.03
CA GLY A 114 -4.35 9.97 5.66
C GLY A 114 -3.72 8.59 5.53
N THR A 115 -3.86 7.96 4.36
CA THR A 115 -3.17 6.70 4.08
C THR A 115 -2.07 6.93 3.04
N TYR A 116 -0.86 6.47 3.37
CA TYR A 116 0.24 6.43 2.43
C TYR A 116 0.25 5.04 1.81
N ASN A 117 0.01 4.94 0.50
CA ASN A 117 -0.05 3.67 -0.22
C ASN A 117 1.01 3.63 -1.30
N TRP A 118 1.76 2.54 -1.36
CA TRP A 118 2.76 2.30 -2.37
C TRP A 118 2.23 1.26 -3.33
N ARG A 119 1.88 1.69 -4.54
CA ARG A 119 1.40 0.81 -5.59
C ARG A 119 2.58 0.12 -6.23
N VAL A 120 2.65 -1.19 -6.08
CA VAL A 120 3.79 -2.00 -6.55
C VAL A 120 3.54 -2.46 -7.97
N GLY A 121 4.55 -2.28 -8.84
CA GLY A 121 4.57 -2.78 -10.20
C GLY A 121 5.76 -3.71 -10.47
N PRO A 122 5.73 -4.45 -11.59
CA PRO A 122 6.68 -5.52 -11.89
C PRO A 122 8.04 -5.01 -12.39
N THR A 123 8.28 -3.69 -12.43
CA THR A 123 9.53 -3.10 -12.88
C THR A 123 9.91 -1.90 -12.02
N VAL A 124 11.20 -1.58 -11.94
CA VAL A 124 11.69 -0.36 -11.27
C VAL A 124 11.15 0.93 -11.91
N ALA A 125 10.73 0.90 -13.18
CA ALA A 125 10.10 2.06 -13.82
C ALA A 125 8.74 2.42 -13.20
N SER A 126 8.12 1.50 -12.46
CA SER A 126 6.90 1.75 -11.70
C SER A 126 7.11 2.71 -10.51
N GLU A 127 8.37 3.00 -10.13
CA GLU A 127 8.69 4.02 -9.11
C GLU A 127 8.39 5.45 -9.60
N ASP A 128 8.56 5.71 -10.90
CA ASP A 128 8.41 7.03 -11.50
C ASP A 128 6.95 7.35 -11.90
N ALA A 129 6.03 6.42 -11.65
CA ALA A 129 4.66 6.58 -12.07
C ALA A 129 3.97 7.71 -11.28
N PRO A 130 3.13 8.53 -11.95
CA PRO A 130 2.47 9.65 -11.33
C PRO A 130 1.50 9.20 -10.22
N ASN A 131 1.39 10.00 -9.16
CA ASN A 131 0.37 9.82 -8.11
C ASN A 131 -1.03 10.08 -8.69
N GLN A 132 -1.66 9.02 -9.21
CA GLN A 132 -3.02 9.00 -9.77
C GLN A 132 -3.85 7.95 -9.02
N PRO A 133 -4.36 8.28 -7.81
CA PRO A 133 -5.04 7.33 -6.92
C PRO A 133 -6.31 6.72 -7.54
N ASP A 134 -6.92 7.42 -8.50
CA ASP A 134 -8.17 7.05 -9.18
C ASP A 134 -7.96 6.26 -10.48
N ARG A 135 -6.72 5.95 -10.87
CA ARG A 135 -6.43 5.22 -12.11
C ARG A 135 -5.62 3.96 -11.88
N PHE A 136 -6.07 2.86 -12.49
CA PHE A 136 -5.29 1.63 -12.62
C PHE A 136 -4.47 1.70 -13.91
N GLU A 137 -3.15 1.78 -13.76
CA GLU A 137 -2.22 1.82 -14.89
C GLU A 137 -1.69 0.41 -15.17
N PRO A 138 -1.70 -0.08 -16.43
CA PRO A 138 -1.31 -1.46 -16.75
C PRO A 138 0.11 -1.83 -16.34
N GLU A 139 1.02 -0.85 -16.27
CA GLU A 139 2.39 -1.02 -15.76
C GLU A 139 2.48 -1.35 -14.27
N HIS A 140 1.37 -1.35 -13.54
CA HIS A 140 1.29 -1.75 -12.12
C HIS A 140 0.57 -3.09 -11.91
N PHE A 141 0.20 -3.79 -12.98
CA PHE A 141 -0.41 -5.10 -12.84
C PHE A 141 0.65 -6.16 -12.54
N LEU A 142 0.40 -6.92 -11.49
CA LEU A 142 1.17 -8.09 -11.08
C LEU A 142 0.41 -9.35 -11.46
N THR A 143 1.12 -10.39 -11.86
CA THR A 143 0.58 -11.76 -11.88
C THR A 143 0.36 -12.26 -10.45
N SER A 144 -0.44 -13.32 -10.23
CA SER A 144 -0.56 -13.94 -8.90
C SER A 144 0.81 -14.31 -8.31
N LYS A 145 1.70 -14.88 -9.13
CA LYS A 145 3.06 -15.23 -8.72
C LYS A 145 3.84 -14.03 -8.17
N GLN A 146 3.75 -12.90 -8.86
CA GLN A 146 4.42 -11.66 -8.47
C GLN A 146 3.78 -11.07 -7.19
N ALA A 147 2.45 -11.05 -7.10
CA ALA A 147 1.75 -10.60 -5.91
C ALA A 147 2.07 -11.45 -4.67
N ILE A 148 2.20 -12.78 -4.83
CA ILE A 148 2.63 -13.71 -3.79
C ILE A 148 4.05 -13.38 -3.32
N GLU A 149 4.98 -13.19 -4.25
CA GLU A 149 6.38 -12.87 -3.93
C GLU A 149 6.47 -11.58 -3.11
N VAL A 150 5.81 -10.51 -3.58
CA VAL A 150 5.78 -9.21 -2.88
C VAL A 150 5.14 -9.35 -1.49
N LEU A 151 3.99 -10.02 -1.39
CA LEU A 151 3.29 -10.21 -0.10
C LEU A 151 4.13 -11.02 0.89
N GLN A 152 4.79 -12.09 0.44
CA GLN A 152 5.65 -12.91 1.30
C GLN A 152 6.88 -12.13 1.77
N CYS A 153 7.51 -11.35 0.87
CA CYS A 153 8.64 -10.50 1.23
C CYS A 153 8.25 -9.41 2.23
N TRP A 154 7.09 -8.77 2.05
CA TRP A 154 6.56 -7.80 3.00
C TRP A 154 6.26 -8.44 4.36
N ALA A 155 5.54 -9.56 4.37
CA ALA A 155 5.18 -10.27 5.60
C ALA A 155 6.42 -10.76 6.39
N ALA A 156 7.48 -11.15 5.66
CA ALA A 156 8.77 -11.53 6.24
C ALA A 156 9.59 -10.33 6.75
N GLY A 157 9.13 -9.09 6.53
CA GLY A 157 9.91 -7.89 6.85
C GLY A 157 11.18 -7.81 6.01
N THR A 158 11.10 -8.12 4.72
CA THR A 158 12.24 -7.96 3.78
C THR A 158 12.02 -6.84 2.78
N GLY A 159 10.89 -6.13 2.90
CA GLY A 159 10.52 -5.03 2.02
C GLY A 159 9.98 -5.50 0.66
N ILE A 160 10.14 -4.65 -0.35
CA ILE A 160 9.78 -4.95 -1.74
C ILE A 160 10.93 -5.74 -2.38
N PRO A 161 10.67 -6.89 -3.05
CA PRO A 161 11.73 -7.68 -3.67
C PRO A 161 12.45 -6.93 -4.80
N LEU A 162 13.67 -7.37 -5.14
CA LEU A 162 14.43 -6.81 -6.27
C LEU A 162 13.70 -7.03 -7.60
N GLY A 163 13.70 -6.01 -8.46
CA GLY A 163 13.06 -6.06 -9.78
C GLY A 163 11.66 -5.44 -9.81
N TYR A 164 11.08 -5.15 -8.64
CA TYR A 164 9.83 -4.42 -8.50
C TYR A 164 10.10 -2.94 -8.21
N GLY A 165 9.12 -2.09 -8.53
CA GLY A 165 9.13 -0.67 -8.20
C GLY A 165 7.80 -0.28 -7.55
N ALA A 166 7.78 0.80 -6.79
CA ALA A 166 6.54 1.29 -6.18
C ALA A 166 6.39 2.81 -6.24
N SER A 167 5.23 3.26 -6.70
CA SER A 167 4.84 4.68 -6.72
C SER A 167 4.00 5.01 -5.49
N LEU A 168 4.20 6.20 -4.91
CA LEU A 168 3.42 6.68 -3.78
C LEU A 168 2.08 7.27 -4.25
N HIS A 169 1.01 6.79 -3.64
CA HIS A 169 -0.35 7.30 -3.72
C HIS A 169 -0.82 7.69 -2.33
N VAL A 170 -1.16 8.97 -2.15
CA VAL A 170 -1.66 9.50 -0.87
C VAL A 170 -3.15 9.75 -1.02
N TYR A 171 -3.96 9.14 -0.16
CA TYR A 171 -5.41 9.24 -0.14
C TYR A 171 -5.91 9.95 1.12
#